data_AF-A0A139WTL1-F1
#
_entry.id   AF-A0A139WTL1-F1
#
_cell.length_a   1.000
_cell.length_b   1.000
_cell.length_c   1.000
_cell.angle_alpha   90.00
_cell.angle_beta   90.00
_cell.angle_gamma   90.00
#
_symmetry.space_group_name_H-M   'P 1'
#
loop_
_entity.id
_entity.type
_entity.pdbx_description
1 polymer ?
#
loop_
_entity_poly.entity_id
_entity_poly.type
_entity_poly.pdbx_seq_one_letter_code
_entity_poly.pdbx_strand_id
1 'polypeptide(L)'
;MEVKINEERSKEYKLFETVEITAPNGQIIPCAKRGSVLIPISKVAVFGMGKVEFPEREELELLRADRRADQRAFSKNQTKVKRLRFLEEGPEYNYKRSQGNLKVLLNVGMVDSVDNVNEIISHLLDIGATITVDTRVRHPSRLEAPNGQMKVVSTWKILEDGTKYLTTLHFEG
;
A
#
# COMPACT_ATOMS: atom_id res chain seq x y z
N MET A 1 -5.99 -20.37 7.20
CA MET A 1 -6.15 -19.40 6.10
C MET A 1 -6.56 -20.20 4.89
N GLU A 2 -7.76 -19.99 4.34
CA GLU A 2 -8.21 -20.67 3.13
C GLU A 2 -7.79 -19.85 1.90
N VAL A 3 -7.27 -20.52 0.88
CA VAL A 3 -6.82 -19.91 -0.38
C VAL A 3 -7.74 -20.39 -1.49
N LYS A 4 -8.42 -19.47 -2.17
CA LYS A 4 -9.23 -19.76 -3.36
C LYS A 4 -8.61 -19.08 -4.57
N ILE A 5 -8.58 -19.79 -5.71
CA ILE A 5 -8.03 -19.30 -6.99
C ILE A 5 -9.21 -18.79 -7.83
N ASN A 6 -9.10 -17.56 -8.35
CA ASN A 6 -10.13 -16.93 -9.17
C ASN A 6 -9.57 -16.65 -10.59
N GLU A 7 -10.13 -17.32 -11.60
CA GLU A 7 -9.57 -17.38 -12.96
C GLU A 7 -9.80 -16.12 -13.80
N GLU A 8 -10.82 -15.29 -13.53
CA GLU A 8 -11.16 -14.16 -14.42
C GLU A 8 -10.20 -12.96 -14.26
N ARG A 9 -9.71 -12.70 -13.04
CA ARG A 9 -8.68 -11.67 -12.77
C ARG A 9 -7.28 -12.07 -13.22
N SER A 10 -7.04 -13.36 -13.49
CA SER A 10 -5.73 -13.87 -13.92
C SER A 10 -5.30 -13.35 -15.30
N LYS A 11 -6.24 -12.89 -16.14
CA LYS A 11 -5.95 -12.44 -17.51
C LYS A 11 -5.16 -11.13 -17.58
N GLU A 12 -5.28 -10.29 -16.55
CA GLU A 12 -4.64 -8.96 -16.51
C GLU A 12 -3.23 -9.02 -15.89
N TYR A 13 -2.97 -9.99 -15.00
CA TYR A 13 -1.70 -10.12 -14.28
C TYR A 13 -0.98 -11.42 -14.64
N LYS A 14 -0.10 -11.37 -15.65
CA LYS A 14 0.44 -12.57 -16.33
C LYS A 14 1.71 -13.16 -15.72
N LEU A 15 2.38 -12.47 -14.79
CA LEU A 15 3.71 -12.85 -14.28
C LEU A 15 3.71 -13.67 -12.98
N PHE A 16 2.54 -13.91 -12.39
CA PHE A 16 2.40 -14.56 -11.09
C PHE A 16 1.00 -15.18 -10.93
N GLU A 17 0.88 -16.08 -9.96
CA GLU A 17 -0.41 -16.65 -9.56
C GLU A 17 -1.22 -15.59 -8.81
N THR A 18 -2.50 -15.44 -9.13
CA THR A 18 -3.44 -14.61 -8.35
C THR A 18 -4.30 -15.48 -7.45
N VAL A 19 -4.28 -15.18 -6.15
CA VAL A 19 -5.07 -15.88 -5.14
C VAL A 19 -5.88 -14.91 -4.29
N GLU A 20 -6.95 -15.40 -3.70
CA GLU A 20 -7.77 -14.64 -2.75
C GLU A 20 -7.50 -15.12 -1.32
N ILE A 21 -7.31 -14.18 -0.42
CA ILE A 21 -7.04 -14.44 1.00
C ILE A 21 -8.09 -13.76 1.85
N THR A 22 -8.70 -14.50 2.77
CA THR A 22 -9.62 -13.93 3.74
C THR A 22 -8.86 -13.39 4.95
N ALA A 23 -8.89 -12.08 5.15
CA ALA A 23 -8.36 -11.43 6.34
C ALA A 23 -9.19 -11.76 7.59
N PRO A 24 -8.66 -11.57 8.81
CA PRO A 24 -9.36 -11.90 10.06
C PRO A 24 -10.73 -11.22 10.23
N ASN A 25 -10.94 -10.08 9.58
CA ASN A 25 -12.21 -9.34 9.56
C ASN A 25 -13.19 -9.84 8.48
N GLY A 26 -12.89 -10.95 7.79
CA GLY A 26 -13.71 -11.50 6.70
C GLY A 26 -13.48 -10.84 5.33
N GLN A 27 -12.64 -9.81 5.24
CA GLN A 27 -12.36 -9.14 3.97
C GLN A 27 -11.55 -10.04 3.03
N ILE A 28 -12.00 -10.17 1.79
CA ILE A 28 -11.26 -10.87 0.74
C ILE A 28 -10.22 -9.93 0.13
N ILE A 29 -8.95 -10.37 0.16
CA ILE A 29 -7.80 -9.62 -0.34
C ILE A 29 -7.18 -10.39 -1.51
N PRO A 30 -7.32 -9.87 -2.74
CA PRO A 30 -6.60 -10.40 -3.90
C PRO A 30 -5.10 -10.18 -3.75
N CYS A 31 -4.34 -11.26 -3.87
CA CYS A 31 -2.89 -11.27 -3.73
C CYS A 31 -2.22 -11.90 -4.95
N ALA A 32 -1.10 -11.33 -5.34
CA ALA A 32 -0.11 -11.99 -6.17
C ALA A 32 0.69 -12.97 -5.30
N LYS A 33 0.98 -14.15 -5.86
CA LYS A 33 1.66 -15.25 -5.17
C LYS A 33 2.76 -15.84 -6.03
N ARG A 34 3.89 -16.13 -5.39
CA ARG A 34 5.00 -16.93 -5.92
C ARG A 34 5.66 -17.67 -4.76
N GLY A 35 5.58 -19.00 -4.77
CA GLY A 35 6.03 -19.82 -3.63
C GLY A 35 5.34 -19.42 -2.33
N SER A 36 6.12 -19.12 -1.28
CA SER A 36 5.65 -18.67 0.03
C SER A 36 5.59 -17.15 0.19
N VAL A 37 5.51 -16.40 -0.91
CA VAL A 37 5.41 -14.92 -0.90
C VAL A 37 4.03 -14.48 -1.37
N LEU A 38 3.46 -13.52 -0.65
CA LEU A 38 2.15 -12.94 -0.92
C LEU A 38 2.21 -11.42 -0.93
N ILE A 39 1.65 -10.83 -1.98
CA ILE A 39 1.57 -9.38 -2.15
C ILE A 39 0.13 -8.98 -2.45
N PRO A 40 -0.53 -8.20 -1.59
CA PRO A 40 -1.83 -7.64 -1.93
C PRO A 40 -1.72 -6.73 -3.15
N ILE A 41 -2.47 -7.04 -4.20
CA ILE A 41 -2.37 -6.33 -5.49
C ILE A 41 -2.68 -4.84 -5.29
N SER A 42 -3.65 -4.52 -4.43
CA SER A 42 -4.02 -3.14 -4.09
C SER A 42 -2.90 -2.33 -3.44
N LYS A 43 -1.89 -2.95 -2.81
CA LYS A 43 -0.74 -2.21 -2.26
C LYS A 43 0.10 -1.58 -3.36
N VAL A 44 0.13 -2.17 -4.55
CA VAL A 44 0.81 -1.62 -5.72
C VAL A 44 -0.18 -0.85 -6.58
N ALA A 45 -1.22 -1.52 -7.08
CA ALA A 45 -2.16 -1.00 -8.06
C ALA A 45 -3.02 0.17 -7.56
N VAL A 46 -3.19 0.31 -6.24
CA VAL A 46 -3.94 1.43 -5.64
C VAL A 46 -3.01 2.32 -4.84
N PHE A 47 -2.37 1.78 -3.79
CA PHE A 47 -1.54 2.60 -2.90
C PHE A 47 -0.25 3.08 -3.56
N GLY A 48 0.44 2.23 -4.30
CA GLY A 48 1.63 2.62 -5.08
C GLY A 48 1.30 3.61 -6.19
N MET A 49 0.20 3.39 -6.90
CA MET A 49 -0.22 4.18 -8.06
C MET A 49 -1.00 5.47 -7.73
N GLY A 50 -0.99 5.95 -6.48
CA GLY A 50 -1.66 7.21 -6.15
C GLY A 50 -3.19 7.18 -6.21
N LYS A 51 -3.83 6.00 -6.14
CA LYS A 51 -5.29 5.86 -6.27
C LYS A 51 -6.02 5.71 -4.93
N VAL A 52 -5.34 5.96 -3.82
CA VAL A 52 -6.03 6.05 -2.52
C VAL A 52 -6.99 7.24 -2.59
N GLU A 53 -8.26 6.99 -2.32
CA GLU A 53 -9.27 8.03 -2.22
C GLU A 53 -9.26 8.64 -0.82
N PHE A 54 -9.66 9.91 -0.72
CA PHE A 54 -9.87 10.59 0.55
C PHE A 54 -11.11 11.49 0.48
N PRO A 55 -12.31 10.89 0.51
CA PRO A 55 -13.58 11.63 0.37
C PRO A 55 -13.85 12.56 1.55
N GLU A 56 -13.35 12.26 2.75
CA GLU A 56 -13.56 13.08 3.96
C GLU A 56 -12.64 14.32 4.05
N ARG A 57 -12.05 14.75 2.93
CA ARG A 57 -11.17 15.93 2.88
C ARG A 57 -11.88 17.21 3.36
N GLU A 58 -13.13 17.41 2.94
CA GLU A 58 -13.90 18.59 3.35
C GLU A 58 -14.17 18.58 4.86
N GLU A 59 -14.53 17.42 5.41
CA GLU A 59 -14.72 17.24 6.86
C GLU A 59 -13.44 17.61 7.63
N LEU A 60 -12.28 17.14 7.16
CA LEU A 60 -11.00 17.46 7.76
C LEU A 60 -10.74 18.97 7.79
N GLU A 61 -10.98 19.68 6.69
CA GLU A 61 -10.75 21.12 6.61
C GLU A 61 -11.71 21.92 7.49
N LEU A 62 -12.97 21.48 7.61
CA LEU A 62 -13.93 22.06 8.55
C LEU A 62 -13.48 21.87 10.01
N LEU A 63 -13.05 20.66 10.39
CA LEU A 63 -12.54 20.40 11.74
C LEU A 63 -11.27 21.20 12.06
N ARG A 64 -10.39 21.41 11.07
CA ARG A 64 -9.23 22.29 11.21
C ARG A 64 -9.62 23.75 11.37
N ALA A 65 -10.61 24.23 10.61
CA ALA A 65 -11.15 25.58 10.73
C ALA A 65 -11.77 25.81 12.11
N ASP A 66 -12.61 24.89 12.58
CA ASP A 66 -13.20 24.92 13.92
C ASP A 66 -12.14 24.98 15.02
N ARG A 67 -11.08 24.15 14.93
CA ARG A 67 -9.96 24.16 15.87
C ARG A 67 -9.21 25.49 15.87
N ARG A 68 -9.04 26.11 14.70
CA ARG A 68 -8.39 27.42 14.55
C ARG A 68 -9.26 28.55 15.11
N ALA A 69 -10.58 28.46 14.97
CA ALA A 69 -11.52 29.46 15.44
C ALA A 69 -11.59 29.53 16.97
N ASP A 70 -11.70 28.38 17.65
CA ASP A 70 -11.63 28.33 19.12
C ASP A 70 -11.03 27.01 19.62
N GLN A 71 -9.72 27.03 19.86
CA GLN A 71 -8.96 25.88 20.35
C GLN A 71 -9.44 25.39 21.74
N ARG A 72 -9.91 26.29 22.61
CA ARG A 72 -10.33 25.93 23.97
C ARG A 72 -11.69 25.23 23.95
N ALA A 73 -12.64 25.72 23.15
CA ALA A 73 -13.91 25.02 22.96
C ALA A 73 -13.72 23.70 22.21
N PHE A 74 -12.86 23.68 21.18
CA PHE A 74 -12.59 22.48 20.40
C PHE A 74 -11.99 21.35 21.26
N SER A 75 -10.99 21.66 22.10
CA SER A 75 -10.34 20.65 22.95
C SER A 75 -11.25 20.04 24.01
N LYS A 76 -12.32 20.75 24.41
CA LYS A 76 -13.37 20.19 25.28
C LYS A 76 -14.29 19.21 24.56
N ASN A 77 -14.42 19.31 23.24
CA ASN A 77 -15.21 18.37 22.44
C ASN A 77 -14.38 17.15 22.02
N GLN A 78 -14.38 16.12 22.86
CA GLN A 78 -13.61 14.89 22.64
C GLN A 78 -13.97 14.16 21.34
N THR A 79 -15.21 14.26 20.87
CA THR A 79 -15.64 13.65 19.60
C THR A 79 -14.95 14.32 18.41
N LYS A 80 -14.96 15.66 18.35
CA LYS A 80 -14.27 16.41 17.29
C LYS A 80 -12.76 16.17 17.32
N VAL A 81 -12.15 16.13 18.51
CA VAL A 81 -10.71 15.84 18.67
C VAL A 81 -10.36 14.45 18.14
N LYS A 82 -11.11 13.42 18.53
CA LYS A 82 -10.87 12.04 18.07
C LYS A 82 -11.07 11.90 16.57
N ARG A 83 -12.10 12.54 16.01
CA ARG A 83 -12.38 12.50 14.57
C ARG A 83 -11.30 13.20 13.76
N LEU A 84 -10.88 14.40 14.18
CA LEU A 84 -9.78 15.13 13.55
C LEU A 84 -8.51 14.28 13.53
N ARG A 85 -8.14 13.72 14.69
CA ARG A 85 -6.96 12.84 14.81
C ARG A 85 -7.05 11.62 13.89
N PHE A 86 -8.20 10.95 13.84
CA PHE A 86 -8.42 9.81 12.95
C PHE A 86 -8.19 10.18 11.47
N LEU A 87 -8.76 11.31 11.02
CA LEU A 87 -8.62 11.79 9.65
C LEU A 87 -7.17 12.15 9.30
N GLU A 88 -6.45 12.80 10.22
CA GLU A 88 -5.06 13.21 10.03
C GLU A 88 -4.08 12.02 10.03
N GLU A 89 -4.22 11.08 10.98
CA GLU A 89 -3.29 9.95 11.15
C GLU A 89 -3.57 8.78 10.19
N GLY A 90 -4.77 8.69 9.61
CA GLY A 90 -5.18 7.61 8.73
C GLY A 90 -5.41 8.06 7.29
N PRO A 91 -6.64 8.45 6.91
CA PRO A 91 -7.00 8.78 5.53
C PRO A 91 -6.09 9.81 4.86
N GLU A 92 -5.85 10.96 5.49
CA GLU A 92 -5.02 12.02 4.91
C GLU A 92 -3.56 11.57 4.75
N TYR A 93 -3.01 10.93 5.78
CA TYR A 93 -1.65 10.40 5.75
C TYR A 93 -1.46 9.39 4.61
N ASN A 94 -2.38 8.43 4.48
CA ASN A 94 -2.34 7.41 3.43
C ASN A 94 -2.51 8.02 2.03
N TYR A 95 -3.43 8.96 1.87
CA TYR A 95 -3.61 9.70 0.63
C TYR A 95 -2.32 10.42 0.22
N LYS A 96 -1.73 11.22 1.11
CA LYS A 96 -0.49 11.97 0.84
C LYS A 96 0.67 11.04 0.49
N ARG A 97 0.81 9.92 1.19
CA ARG A 97 1.84 8.91 0.89
C ARG A 97 1.63 8.26 -0.48
N SER A 98 0.39 7.91 -0.81
CA SER A 98 0.05 7.35 -2.12
C SER A 98 0.34 8.33 -3.27
N GLN A 99 0.00 9.60 -3.11
CA GLN A 99 0.37 10.64 -4.09
C GLN A 99 1.89 10.83 -4.20
N GLY A 100 2.61 10.74 -3.07
CA GLY A 100 4.07 10.78 -3.07
C GLY A 100 4.71 9.63 -3.85
N ASN A 101 4.17 8.41 -3.69
CA ASN A 101 4.58 7.24 -4.46
C ASN A 101 4.38 7.45 -5.96
N LEU A 102 3.19 7.92 -6.38
CA LEU A 102 2.90 8.21 -7.78
C LEU A 102 3.90 9.21 -8.37
N LYS A 103 4.26 10.26 -7.64
CA LYS A 103 5.25 11.25 -8.10
C LYS A 103 6.62 10.60 -8.38
N VAL A 104 7.07 9.71 -7.51
CA VAL A 104 8.35 8.98 -7.70
C VAL A 104 8.27 8.09 -8.93
N LEU A 105 7.18 7.33 -9.09
CA LEU A 105 6.97 6.45 -10.25
C LEU A 105 7.00 7.24 -11.57
N LEU A 106 6.27 8.36 -11.64
CA LEU A 106 6.24 9.21 -12.83
C LEU A 106 7.62 9.78 -13.18
N ASN A 107 8.42 10.17 -12.18
CA ASN A 107 9.78 10.67 -12.40
C ASN A 107 10.68 9.62 -13.07
N VAL A 108 10.51 8.34 -12.73
CA VAL A 108 11.30 7.25 -13.32
C VAL A 108 10.65 6.63 -14.57
N GLY A 109 9.56 7.22 -15.07
CA GLY A 109 8.88 6.79 -16.29
C GLY A 109 7.87 5.65 -16.10
N MET A 110 7.54 5.30 -14.85
CA MET A 110 6.50 4.33 -14.54
C MET A 110 5.14 5.03 -14.39
N VAL A 111 4.29 4.91 -15.40
CA VAL A 111 2.91 5.39 -15.39
C VAL A 111 1.97 4.35 -14.78
N ASP A 112 0.75 4.78 -14.45
CA ASP A 112 -0.33 3.89 -14.05
C ASP A 112 -0.77 3.00 -15.22
N SER A 113 -0.16 1.81 -15.29
CA SER A 113 -0.46 0.78 -16.29
C SER A 113 -0.37 -0.61 -15.64
N VAL A 114 -1.10 -1.55 -16.23
CA VAL A 114 -1.07 -2.96 -15.80
C VAL A 114 0.34 -3.54 -15.88
N ASP A 115 1.11 -3.20 -16.92
CA ASP A 115 2.47 -3.69 -17.11
C ASP A 115 3.43 -3.20 -16.03
N ASN A 116 3.38 -1.90 -15.69
CA ASN A 116 4.22 -1.35 -14.61
C ASN A 116 3.82 -1.91 -13.24
N VAL A 117 2.52 -2.11 -13.00
CA VAL A 117 2.06 -2.80 -11.78
C VAL A 117 2.60 -4.23 -11.74
N ASN A 118 2.54 -4.96 -12.85
CA ASN A 118 3.06 -6.33 -12.97
C ASN A 118 4.56 -6.39 -12.68
N GLU A 119 5.34 -5.46 -13.23
CA GLU A 119 6.78 -5.36 -13.03
C GLU A 119 7.13 -5.11 -11.55
N ILE A 120 6.49 -4.13 -10.91
CA ILE A 120 6.70 -3.83 -9.49
C ILE A 120 6.32 -5.02 -8.61
N ILE A 121 5.18 -5.68 -8.90
CA ILE A 121 4.77 -6.87 -8.13
C ILE A 121 5.77 -8.01 -8.35
N SER A 122 6.22 -8.26 -9.58
CA SER A 122 7.19 -9.32 -9.86
C SER A 122 8.50 -9.09 -9.11
N HIS A 123 9.02 -7.86 -9.15
CA HIS A 123 10.20 -7.47 -8.36
C HIS A 123 9.99 -7.73 -6.87
N LEU A 124 8.86 -7.29 -6.32
CA LEU A 124 8.56 -7.51 -4.90
C LEU A 124 8.41 -9.00 -4.55
N LEU A 125 7.91 -9.85 -5.46
CA LEU A 125 7.84 -11.30 -5.23
C LEU A 125 9.24 -11.90 -5.11
N ASP A 126 10.18 -11.46 -5.95
CA ASP A 126 11.57 -11.90 -5.91
C ASP A 126 12.28 -11.43 -4.64
N ILE A 127 12.08 -10.15 -4.27
CA ILE A 127 12.58 -9.62 -2.99
C ILE A 127 12.00 -10.38 -1.81
N GLY A 128 10.68 -10.60 -1.82
CA GLY A 128 9.97 -11.32 -0.78
C GLY A 128 10.57 -12.70 -0.53
N ALA A 129 11.03 -13.41 -1.57
CA ALA A 129 11.65 -14.73 -1.42
C ALA A 129 12.92 -14.71 -0.55
N THR A 130 13.64 -13.58 -0.53
CA THR A 130 14.90 -13.40 0.23
C THR A 130 14.69 -12.87 1.66
N ILE A 131 13.48 -12.44 2.03
CA ILE A 131 13.23 -11.81 3.33
C ILE A 131 13.37 -12.81 4.48
N THR A 132 14.05 -12.36 5.53
CA THR A 132 14.25 -13.07 6.79
C THR A 132 13.64 -12.31 7.97
N VAL A 133 13.63 -12.92 9.16
CA VAL A 133 13.13 -12.28 10.39
C VAL A 133 13.84 -10.94 10.66
N ASP A 134 15.14 -10.86 10.39
CA ASP A 134 15.98 -9.69 10.67
C ASP A 134 15.84 -8.60 9.60
N THR A 135 15.48 -8.97 8.37
CA THR A 135 15.46 -8.05 7.22
C THR A 135 14.07 -7.59 6.82
N ARG A 136 13.02 -8.09 7.48
CA ARG A 136 11.61 -7.86 7.10
C ARG A 136 11.11 -6.43 7.26
N VAL A 137 11.80 -5.55 8.00
CA VAL A 137 11.31 -4.19 8.31
C VAL A 137 12.03 -3.15 7.45
N ARG A 138 11.27 -2.37 6.67
CA ARG A 138 11.80 -1.32 5.78
C ARG A 138 12.96 -1.82 4.91
N HIS A 139 12.83 -3.03 4.37
CA HIS A 139 13.80 -3.64 3.47
C HIS A 139 13.94 -2.80 2.20
N PRO A 140 15.14 -2.24 1.92
CA PRO A 140 15.37 -1.51 0.69
C PRO A 140 15.73 -2.47 -0.45
N SER A 141 15.18 -2.21 -1.63
CA SER A 141 15.57 -2.86 -2.87
C SER A 141 15.62 -1.83 -4.00
N ARG A 142 16.25 -2.16 -5.12
CA ARG A 142 16.32 -1.29 -6.31
C ARG A 142 15.55 -1.93 -7.45
N LEU A 143 14.73 -1.14 -8.12
CA LEU A 143 14.02 -1.52 -9.34
C LEU A 143 14.50 -0.62 -10.48
N GLU A 144 14.94 -1.24 -11.57
CA GLU A 144 15.20 -0.54 -12.83
C GLU A 144 13.89 -0.04 -13.42
N ALA A 145 13.94 1.13 -14.05
CA ALA A 145 12.80 1.80 -14.64
C ALA A 145 13.23 2.54 -15.92
N PRO A 146 12.29 2.93 -16.80
CA PRO A 146 12.63 3.52 -18.09
C PRO A 146 13.58 4.73 -18.02
N ASN A 147 13.43 5.57 -17.00
CA ASN A 147 14.22 6.80 -16.84
C ASN A 147 15.27 6.70 -15.71
N GLY A 148 15.63 5.50 -15.26
CA GLY A 148 16.66 5.31 -14.24
C GLY A 148 16.32 4.21 -13.25
N GLN A 149 16.65 4.41 -11.97
CA GLN A 149 16.36 3.47 -10.90
C GLN A 149 15.50 4.14 -9.83
N MET A 150 14.64 3.36 -9.19
CA MET A 150 14.01 3.77 -7.93
C MET A 150 14.33 2.79 -6.81
N LYS A 151 14.33 3.31 -5.59
CA LYS A 151 14.43 2.50 -4.39
C LYS A 151 13.02 2.13 -3.93
N VAL A 152 12.80 0.83 -3.79
CA VAL A 152 11.54 0.26 -3.27
C VAL A 152 11.78 -0.18 -1.84
N VAL A 153 11.07 0.44 -0.89
CA VAL A 153 11.17 0.09 0.53
C VAL A 153 9.93 -0.65 0.96
N SER A 154 10.13 -1.89 1.43
CA SER A 154 9.06 -2.84 1.73
C SER A 154 9.14 -3.31 3.17
N THR A 155 7.98 -3.48 3.82
CA THR A 155 7.89 -4.16 5.13
C THR A 155 7.06 -5.41 4.97
N TRP A 156 7.50 -6.48 5.62
CA TRP A 156 6.95 -7.81 5.49
C TRP A 156 6.56 -8.36 6.86
N LYS A 157 5.48 -9.13 6.88
CA LYS A 157 5.12 -10.00 8.00
C LYS A 157 5.44 -11.43 7.58
N ILE A 158 6.15 -12.15 8.44
CA ILE A 158 6.31 -13.60 8.31
C ILE A 158 5.20 -14.24 9.15
N LEU A 159 4.35 -15.02 8.51
CA LEU A 159 3.25 -15.76 9.15
C LEU A 159 3.79 -17.04 9.80
N GLU A 160 2.99 -17.67 10.66
CA GLU A 160 3.37 -18.88 11.40
C GLU A 160 3.74 -20.06 10.49
N ASP A 161 3.12 -20.13 9.30
CA ASP A 161 3.41 -21.13 8.26
C ASP A 161 4.66 -20.78 7.41
N GLY A 162 5.38 -19.71 7.76
CA GLY A 162 6.57 -19.23 7.03
C GLY A 162 6.24 -18.34 5.83
N THR A 163 4.97 -18.09 5.53
CA THR A 163 4.54 -17.22 4.44
C THR A 163 4.94 -15.77 4.68
N LYS A 164 5.47 -15.10 3.65
CA LYS A 164 5.95 -13.73 3.70
C LYS A 164 4.93 -12.82 3.03
N TYR A 165 4.29 -11.98 3.82
CA TYR A 165 3.19 -11.12 3.40
C TYR A 165 3.60 -9.64 3.41
N LEU A 166 3.46 -8.94 2.29
CA LEU A 166 3.77 -7.51 2.20
C LEU A 166 2.77 -6.66 3.00
N THR A 167 3.26 -5.85 3.94
CA THR A 167 2.42 -4.98 4.78
C THR A 167 2.47 -3.51 4.38
N THR A 168 3.66 -2.99 4.08
CA THR A 168 3.86 -1.59 3.66
C THR A 168 4.79 -1.50 2.47
N LEU A 169 4.56 -0.52 1.63
CA LEU A 169 5.34 -0.23 0.43
C LEU A 169 5.47 1.29 0.28
N HIS A 170 6.66 1.78 -0.01
CA HIS A 170 6.84 3.15 -0.49
C HIS A 170 8.04 3.23 -1.44
N PHE A 171 8.02 4.23 -2.32
CA PHE A 171 9.06 4.46 -3.30
C PHE A 171 9.89 5.70 -2.93
N GLU A 172 11.19 5.63 -3.18
CA GLU A 172 12.15 6.72 -3.00
C GLU A 172 12.92 6.89 -4.31
N GLY A 173 13.07 8.13 -4.78
CA GLY A 173 13.75 8.49 -6.02
C GLY A 173 14.17 9.96 -6.02
#